data_AF-A0A0R3PSJ8-F1
#
_entry.id   AF-A0A0R3PSJ8-F1
#
_cell.length_a   1.000
_cell.length_b   1.000
_cell.length_c   1.000
_cell.angle_alpha   90.00
_cell.angle_beta   90.00
_cell.angle_gamma   90.00
#
_symmetry.space_group_name_H-M   'P 1'
#
loop_
_entity.id
_entity.type
_entity.pdbx_description
1 polymer ?
#
loop_
_entity_poly.entity_id
_entity_poly.type
_entity_poly.pdbx_seq_one_letter_code
_entity_poly.pdbx_strand_id
1 'polypeptide(L)'
;MMHGELLQFSSLEVLNAAPKMKCDECPKRFHSFLSLQRHMLMDHDTAMRGVCKNYFAGKSAMLCGYCGEYEGNIIEHLLESHGKHIAISFKQAVCPICDDMFEQKNLTFDEHLVLNCKWAEPSDEEI
;
A
#
# COMPACT_ATOMS: atom_id res chain seq x y z
N MET A 1 -43.09 -10.67 -6.35
CA MET A 1 -42.39 -9.53 -6.96
C MET A 1 -41.86 -8.70 -5.80
N MET A 2 -40.58 -8.51 -5.55
CA MET A 2 -39.34 -8.83 -6.27
C MET A 2 -38.34 -9.39 -5.25
N HIS A 3 -37.57 -10.41 -5.62
CA HIS A 3 -36.36 -10.77 -4.89
C HIS A 3 -35.32 -9.68 -5.16
N GLY A 4 -34.93 -8.92 -4.13
CA GLY A 4 -33.78 -8.03 -4.21
C GLY A 4 -32.52 -8.88 -4.15
N GLU A 5 -32.00 -9.25 -5.32
CA GLU A 5 -30.74 -9.95 -5.47
C GLU A 5 -29.62 -9.08 -4.90
N LEU A 6 -29.10 -9.49 -3.73
CA LEU A 6 -27.80 -9.05 -3.24
C LEU A 6 -26.80 -9.35 -4.35
N LEU A 7 -26.34 -8.31 -5.04
CA LEU A 7 -25.33 -8.41 -6.07
C LEU A 7 -24.06 -8.96 -5.41
N GLN A 8 -23.92 -10.28 -5.47
CA GLN A 8 -22.69 -11.00 -5.22
C GLN A 8 -21.78 -10.74 -6.43
N PHE A 9 -21.41 -9.47 -6.65
CA PHE A 9 -20.34 -9.14 -7.57
C PHE A 9 -19.10 -9.82 -7.02
N SER A 10 -18.57 -10.76 -7.78
CA SER A 10 -17.36 -11.46 -7.39
C SER A 10 -16.29 -10.39 -7.11
N SER A 11 -15.82 -10.31 -5.87
CA SER A 11 -14.81 -9.34 -5.38
C SER A 11 -13.66 -9.12 -6.38
N LEU A 12 -13.33 -10.12 -7.20
CA LEU A 12 -12.21 -10.10 -8.12
C LEU A 12 -12.36 -9.11 -9.28
N GLU A 13 -13.56 -8.93 -9.86
CA GLU A 13 -13.74 -8.01 -11.00
C GLU A 13 -13.69 -6.55 -10.56
N VAL A 14 -14.27 -6.26 -9.40
CA VAL A 14 -14.23 -4.96 -8.74
C VAL A 14 -12.80 -4.58 -8.33
N LEU A 15 -12.03 -5.52 -7.77
CA LEU A 15 -10.62 -5.30 -7.39
C LEU A 15 -9.69 -5.11 -8.59
N ASN A 16 -9.99 -5.71 -9.74
CA ASN A 16 -9.19 -5.52 -10.96
C ASN A 16 -9.42 -4.16 -11.61
N ALA A 17 -10.63 -3.59 -11.47
CA ALA A 17 -10.96 -2.23 -11.91
C ALA A 17 -10.53 -1.15 -10.91
N ALA A 18 -10.14 -1.53 -9.69
CA ALA A 18 -9.75 -0.61 -8.63
C ALA A 18 -8.56 0.28 -9.03
N PRO A 19 -8.61 1.59 -8.73
CA PRO A 19 -7.48 2.49 -8.97
C PRO A 19 -6.24 2.02 -8.23
N LYS A 20 -5.08 2.04 -8.90
CA LYS A 20 -3.82 1.57 -8.32
C LYS A 20 -3.02 2.73 -7.77
N MET A 21 -2.38 2.53 -6.62
CA MET A 21 -1.44 3.48 -6.05
C MET A 21 -0.18 3.60 -6.93
N LYS A 22 0.28 4.81 -7.20
CA LYS A 22 1.49 5.06 -8.00
C LYS A 22 2.75 5.11 -7.14
N CYS A 23 3.87 4.67 -7.70
CA CYS A 23 5.19 5.08 -7.23
C CYS A 23 5.47 6.51 -7.68
N ASP A 24 6.19 7.28 -6.86
CA ASP A 24 6.58 8.65 -7.18
C ASP A 24 7.93 8.73 -7.92
N GLU A 25 8.72 7.66 -7.88
CA GLU A 25 10.05 7.59 -8.49
C GLU A 25 10.08 6.79 -9.80
N CYS A 26 9.04 6.00 -10.06
CA CYS A 26 8.95 5.19 -11.26
C CYS A 26 7.49 5.00 -11.73
N PRO A 27 7.25 4.53 -12.96
CA PRO A 27 5.89 4.38 -13.50
C PRO A 27 5.11 3.18 -12.92
N LYS A 28 5.67 2.41 -11.99
CA LYS A 28 5.00 1.23 -11.41
C LYS A 28 3.79 1.64 -10.56
N ARG A 29 2.80 0.75 -10.54
CA ARG A 29 1.55 0.92 -9.78
C ARG A 29 1.22 -0.34 -8.97
N PHE A 30 0.62 -0.16 -7.82
CA PHE A 30 0.41 -1.21 -6.82
C PHE A 30 -1.04 -1.25 -6.34
N HIS A 31 -1.54 -2.46 -6.09
CA HIS A 31 -2.88 -2.69 -5.57
C HIS A 31 -2.95 -2.55 -4.04
N SER A 32 -1.81 -2.47 -3.34
CA SER A 32 -1.81 -2.32 -1.89
C SER A 32 -0.67 -1.43 -1.40
N PHE A 33 -0.92 -0.76 -0.28
CA PHE A 33 0.06 0.11 0.37
C PHE A 33 1.31 -0.66 0.82
N LEU A 34 1.13 -1.87 1.35
CA LEU A 34 2.25 -2.73 1.76
C LEU A 34 3.15 -3.10 0.58
N SER A 35 2.56 -3.33 -0.60
CA SER A 35 3.32 -3.62 -1.82
C SER A 35 4.11 -2.42 -2.30
N LEU A 36 3.52 -1.21 -2.25
CA LEU A 36 4.24 0.02 -2.56
C LEU A 36 5.38 0.25 -1.56
N GLN A 37 5.16 0.09 -0.26
CA GLN A 37 6.19 0.25 0.77
C GLN A 37 7.39 -0.68 0.52
N ARG A 38 7.13 -1.95 0.24
CA ARG A 38 8.18 -2.91 -0.09
C ARG A 38 8.92 -2.54 -1.38
N HIS A 39 8.18 -2.09 -2.41
CA HIS A 39 8.77 -1.62 -3.65
C HIS A 39 9.72 -0.43 -3.42
N MET A 40 9.28 0.58 -2.67
CA MET A 40 10.13 1.74 -2.33
C MET A 40 11.40 1.29 -1.60
N LEU A 41 11.28 0.34 -0.68
CA LEU A 41 12.42 -0.13 0.10
C LEU A 41 13.42 -0.91 -0.76
N MET A 42 12.95 -1.79 -1.64
CA MET A 42 13.81 -2.71 -2.40
C MET A 42 14.34 -2.08 -3.70
N ASP A 43 13.50 -1.36 -4.43
CA ASP A 43 13.85 -0.82 -5.76
C ASP A 43 14.36 0.63 -5.71
N HIS A 44 14.04 1.37 -4.64
CA HIS A 44 14.34 2.80 -4.50
C HIS A 44 15.15 3.13 -3.24
N ASP A 45 15.64 2.10 -2.52
CA ASP A 45 16.39 2.24 -1.26
C ASP A 45 15.75 3.26 -0.30
N THR A 46 14.40 3.29 -0.25
CA THR A 46 13.62 4.31 0.47
C THR A 46 12.60 3.67 1.40
N ALA A 47 12.72 3.93 2.70
CA ALA A 47 11.75 3.54 3.71
C ALA A 47 10.73 4.65 3.93
N MET A 48 9.45 4.35 3.70
CA MET A 48 8.36 5.26 4.08
C MET A 48 8.25 5.34 5.62
N ARG A 49 7.74 6.44 6.16
CA ARG A 49 7.57 6.67 7.62
C ARG A 49 6.96 5.48 8.39
N GLY A 50 5.96 4.80 7.81
CA GLY A 50 5.34 3.60 8.41
C GLY A 50 6.31 2.41 8.53
N VAL A 51 7.22 2.27 7.58
CA VAL A 51 8.32 1.28 7.59
C VAL A 51 9.41 1.66 8.60
N CYS A 52 9.62 2.93 8.92
CA CYS A 52 10.51 3.24 10.05
C CYS A 52 9.83 2.93 11.40
N LYS A 53 8.57 3.35 11.58
CA LYS A 53 7.86 3.20 12.87
C LYS A 53 7.69 1.75 13.33
N ASN A 54 7.36 0.82 12.42
CA ASN A 54 7.05 -0.57 12.79
C ASN A 54 8.30 -1.44 12.99
N TYR A 55 9.40 -1.11 12.31
CA TYR A 55 10.58 -1.97 12.21
C TYR A 55 11.65 -1.63 13.24
N PHE A 56 11.84 -0.35 13.57
CA PHE A 56 12.61 0.03 14.77
C PHE A 56 11.93 -0.42 16.07
N ALA A 57 10.62 -0.68 16.03
CA ALA A 57 9.89 -1.21 17.17
C ALA A 57 9.98 -2.74 17.30
N GLY A 58 10.61 -3.44 16.33
CA GLY A 58 10.73 -4.91 16.33
C GLY A 58 9.39 -5.65 16.28
N LYS A 59 8.32 -5.00 15.78
CA LYS A 59 6.95 -5.53 15.84
C LYS A 59 6.59 -6.44 14.66
N SER A 60 7.41 -6.48 13.62
CA SER A 60 7.12 -7.22 12.38
C SER A 60 8.40 -7.58 11.64
N ALA A 61 8.59 -8.87 11.33
CA ALA A 61 9.65 -9.32 10.43
C ALA A 61 9.26 -9.15 8.96
N MET A 62 10.22 -8.86 8.09
CA MET A 62 10.02 -8.77 6.64
C MET A 62 10.99 -9.68 5.90
N LEU A 63 10.48 -10.32 4.84
CA LEU A 63 11.29 -11.02 3.86
C LEU A 63 12.18 -10.03 3.09
N CYS A 64 13.49 -10.19 3.19
CA CYS A 64 14.47 -9.45 2.41
C CYS A 64 14.36 -9.83 0.92
N GLY A 65 14.21 -8.82 0.05
CA GLY A 65 14.11 -9.04 -1.40
C GLY A 65 15.41 -9.48 -2.06
N TYR A 66 16.56 -9.34 -1.37
CA TYR A 66 17.88 -9.64 -1.91
C TYR A 66 18.37 -11.04 -1.56
N CYS A 67 18.15 -11.48 -0.32
CA CYS A 67 18.62 -12.79 0.15
C CYS A 67 17.49 -13.78 0.48
N GLY A 68 16.24 -13.32 0.64
CA GLY A 68 15.12 -14.17 1.00
C GLY A 68 15.03 -14.54 2.49
N GLU A 69 15.83 -13.92 3.35
CA GLU A 69 15.76 -14.12 4.79
C GLU A 69 14.67 -13.25 5.44
N TYR A 70 14.09 -13.72 6.54
CA TYR A 70 13.13 -12.95 7.33
C TYR A 70 13.83 -12.16 8.44
N GLU A 71 13.66 -10.84 8.41
CA GLU A 71 14.43 -9.93 9.26
C GLU A 71 13.53 -9.03 10.09
N GLY A 72 13.76 -9.02 11.40
CA GLY A 72 13.05 -8.15 12.34
C GLY A 72 13.43 -6.67 12.18
N ASN A 73 14.70 -6.40 11.85
CA ASN A 73 15.20 -5.07 11.51
C ASN A 73 15.74 -5.07 10.08
N ILE A 74 14.82 -5.03 9.12
CA ILE A 74 15.18 -5.08 7.69
C ILE A 74 16.10 -3.92 7.27
N ILE A 75 16.01 -2.75 7.91
CA ILE A 75 16.86 -1.59 7.55
C ILE A 75 18.32 -1.83 7.93
N GLU A 76 18.56 -2.31 9.15
CA GLU A 76 19.90 -2.68 9.62
C GLU A 76 20.44 -3.86 8.82
N HIS A 77 19.63 -4.89 8.58
CA HIS A 77 20.02 -6.01 7.71
C HIS A 77 20.45 -5.54 6.31
N LEU A 78 19.67 -4.65 5.68
CA LEU A 78 20.00 -4.10 4.36
C LEU A 78 21.32 -3.31 4.40
N LEU A 79 21.61 -2.60 5.49
CA LEU A 79 22.88 -1.91 5.67
C LEU A 79 24.04 -2.89 5.87
N GLU A 80 23.94 -3.83 6.80
CA GLU A 80 25.04 -4.70 7.20
C GLU A 80 25.31 -5.84 6.22
N SER A 81 24.25 -6.48 5.72
CA SER A 81 24.35 -7.65 4.84
C SER A 81 24.42 -7.28 3.37
N HIS A 82 23.90 -6.10 2.99
CA HIS A 82 23.79 -5.68 1.60
C HIS A 82 24.42 -4.31 1.29
N GLY A 83 24.97 -3.60 2.29
CA GLY A 83 25.60 -2.28 2.08
C GLY A 83 24.63 -1.20 1.60
N LYS A 84 23.32 -1.38 1.81
CA LYS A 84 22.28 -0.48 1.31
C LYS A 84 22.00 0.63 2.31
N HIS A 85 22.17 1.87 1.85
CA HIS A 85 21.84 3.06 2.62
C HIS A 85 20.40 3.47 2.33
N ILE A 86 19.52 3.24 3.31
CA ILE A 86 18.10 3.48 3.13
C ILE A 86 17.75 4.92 3.52
N ALA A 87 17.16 5.67 2.59
CA ALA A 87 16.62 7.00 2.84
C ALA A 87 15.25 6.91 3.53
N ILE A 88 14.99 7.80 4.50
CA ILE A 88 13.69 7.86 5.16
C ILE A 88 12.82 8.91 4.46
N SER A 89 11.72 8.47 3.85
CA SER A 89 10.71 9.36 3.28
C SER A 89 9.60 9.61 4.28
N PHE A 90 9.39 10.90 4.59
CA PHE A 90 8.25 11.36 5.38
C PHE A 90 6.98 11.56 4.56
N LYS A 91 7.06 11.34 3.24
CA LYS A 91 5.92 11.45 2.34
C LYS A 91 4.92 10.35 2.64
N GLN A 92 3.65 10.73 2.70
CA GLN A 92 2.55 9.81 2.88
C GLN A 92 2.02 9.40 1.51
N ALA A 93 1.63 8.13 1.37
CA ALA A 93 0.87 7.75 0.20
C ALA A 93 -0.52 8.38 0.29
N VAL A 94 -0.98 8.92 -0.83
CA VAL A 94 -2.30 9.51 -0.97
C VAL A 94 -3.16 8.58 -1.81
N CYS A 95 -4.44 8.47 -1.48
CA CYS A 95 -5.38 7.76 -2.33
C CYS A 95 -5.44 8.42 -3.72
N PRO A 96 -5.46 7.65 -4.81
CA PRO A 96 -5.56 8.23 -6.15
C PRO A 96 -6.96 8.79 -6.50
N ILE A 97 -7.93 8.67 -5.58
CA ILE A 97 -9.36 9.00 -5.82
C ILE A 97 -9.82 10.12 -4.88
N CYS A 98 -9.35 10.14 -3.64
CA CYS A 98 -9.68 11.15 -2.65
C CYS A 98 -8.41 11.66 -1.95
N ASP A 99 -8.54 12.73 -1.18
CA ASP A 99 -7.42 13.36 -0.48
C ASP A 99 -7.00 12.62 0.81
N ASP A 100 -7.53 11.41 1.05
CA ASP A 100 -7.15 10.63 2.22
C ASP A 100 -5.68 10.18 2.13
N MET A 101 -5.00 10.36 3.26
CA MET A 101 -3.59 10.03 3.44
C MET A 101 -3.48 8.72 4.22
N PHE A 102 -2.74 7.76 3.70
CA PHE A 102 -2.47 6.50 4.38
C PHE A 102 -1.38 6.71 5.44
N GLU A 103 -1.79 7.22 6.60
CA GLU A 103 -0.86 7.44 7.72
C GLU A 103 -0.82 6.28 8.71
N GLN A 104 -1.96 5.69 9.06
CA GLN A 104 -2.02 4.87 10.27
C GLN A 104 -3.34 4.13 10.52
N LYS A 105 -4.25 4.03 9.56
CA LYS A 105 -5.43 3.18 9.74
C LYS A 105 -5.08 1.78 9.28
N ASN A 106 -5.38 0.77 10.10
CA ASN A 106 -5.24 -0.67 9.81
C ASN A 106 -6.12 -1.14 8.63
N LEU A 107 -6.63 -0.21 7.83
CA LEU A 107 -7.42 -0.51 6.65
C LEU A 107 -6.44 -0.69 5.50
N THR A 108 -6.49 -1.86 4.90
CA THR A 108 -5.90 -2.14 3.60
C THR A 108 -6.44 -1.13 2.58
N PHE A 109 -5.68 -0.93 1.51
CA PHE A 109 -6.11 -0.05 0.42
C PHE A 109 -7.49 -0.47 -0.11
N ASP A 110 -7.74 -1.77 -0.24
CA ASP A 110 -9.03 -2.32 -0.67
C ASP A 110 -10.17 -2.01 0.32
N GLU A 111 -9.92 -2.14 1.62
CA GLU A 111 -10.91 -1.74 2.65
C GLU A 111 -11.17 -0.23 2.64
N HIS A 112 -10.15 0.60 2.38
CA HIS A 112 -10.35 2.03 2.18
C HIS A 112 -11.24 2.28 0.95
N LEU A 113 -10.95 1.63 -0.19
CA LEU A 113 -11.72 1.79 -1.42
C LEU A 113 -13.20 1.46 -1.26
N VAL A 114 -13.53 0.42 -0.48
CA VAL A 114 -14.90 -0.05 -0.28
C VAL A 114 -15.65 0.75 0.79
N LEU A 115 -14.99 1.09 1.90
CA LEU A 115 -15.68 1.60 3.10
C LEU A 115 -15.57 3.12 3.28
N ASN A 116 -14.53 3.74 2.73
CA ASN A 116 -14.16 5.13 3.06
C ASN A 116 -13.90 6.00 1.82
N CYS A 117 -13.66 5.39 0.66
CA CYS A 117 -13.42 6.09 -0.57
C CYS A 117 -14.72 6.26 -1.35
N LYS A 118 -14.98 7.47 -1.88
CA LYS A 118 -16.13 7.76 -2.76
C LYS A 118 -16.07 7.05 -4.12
N TRP A 119 -15.26 6.02 -4.27
CA TRP A 119 -15.09 5.27 -5.52
C TRP A 119 -16.37 4.54 -5.96
N ALA A 120 -17.23 4.17 -5.01
CA ALA A 120 -18.48 3.45 -5.27
C ALA A 120 -19.73 4.36 -5.33
N GLU A 121 -19.59 5.69 -5.19
CA GLU A 121 -20.74 6.57 -5.42
C GLU A 121 -20.90 6.75 -6.93
N PRO A 122 -22.05 6.38 -7.53
CA PRO A 122 -22.33 6.79 -8.90
C PRO A 122 -22.26 8.31 -8.93
N SER A 123 -21.48 8.87 -9.85
CA SER A 123 -21.54 10.30 -10.15
C SER A 123 -22.99 10.60 -10.55
N ASP A 124 -23.77 11.17 -9.63
CA ASP A 124 -25.01 11.87 -9.95
C ASP A 124 -24.63 13.14 -10.72
N GLU A 125 -24.19 12.93 -11.96
CA GLU A 125 -24.15 13.92 -13.03
C GLU A 125 -24.86 13.30 -14.25
N GLU A 126 -26.17 13.06 -14.12
CA GLU A 126 -27.06 13.06 -15.27
C GLU A 126 -28.13 14.14 -15.11
N ILE A 127 -27.90 15.22 -15.86
CA ILE A 127 -28.86 16.13 -16.54
C ILE A 127 -29.61 17.17 -15.70
#